data_AF-A0A7C7NPW0-F1
#
_entry.id   AF-A0A7C7NPW0-F1
#
_cell.length_a   1.000
_cell.length_b   1.000
_cell.length_c   1.000
_cell.angle_alpha   90.00
_cell.angle_beta   90.00
_cell.angle_gamma   90.00
#
_symmetry.space_group_name_H-M   'P 1'
#
loop_
_entity.id
_entity.type
_entity.pdbx_description
1 polymer ?
#
loop_
_entity_poly.entity_id
_entity_poly.type
_entity_poly.pdbx_seq_one_letter_code
_entity_poly.pdbx_strand_id
1 'polypeptide(L)'
;MFIIVLLLLWRVFQLNLDFGLVLSIATLVAGISWIVGLILKLKNLISESKSYFWILLVILCIRSFAYEPYQIPSSSMEPGLQVGDFVLVNKFAYGIRLPAINKLVSKGKEPKRGEVAVFIPPHSLCDSTPEEARPEISSMSIRDSQIFLRRFLSLQEAKCTTL
;
A
#
# COMPACT_ATOMS: atom_id res chain seq x y z
N MET A 1 2.36 31.57 2.52
CA MET A 1 3.16 30.35 2.34
C MET A 1 2.73 29.22 3.27
N PHE A 2 2.59 29.45 4.59
CA PHE A 2 2.20 28.43 5.58
C PHE A 2 0.82 27.78 5.33
N ILE A 3 -0.20 28.58 4.97
CA ILE A 3 -1.56 28.08 4.68
C ILE A 3 -1.58 27.18 3.44
N ILE A 4 -0.76 27.49 2.42
CA ILE A 4 -0.63 26.69 1.20
C ILE A 4 0.01 25.34 1.52
N VAL A 5 1.02 25.32 2.39
CA VAL A 5 1.65 24.09 2.88
C VAL A 5 0.65 23.24 3.67
N LEU A 6 -0.18 23.87 4.51
CA LEU A 6 -1.20 23.18 5.30
C LEU A 6 -2.29 22.56 4.41
N LEU A 7 -2.74 23.30 3.39
CA LEU A 7 -3.72 22.82 2.41
C LEU A 7 -3.15 21.71 1.53
N LEU A 8 -1.88 21.79 1.12
CA LEU A 8 -1.20 20.71 0.39
C LEU A 8 -1.06 19.44 1.25
N LEU A 9 -0.67 19.58 2.52
CA LEU A 9 -0.63 18.48 3.48
C LEU A 9 -2.01 17.83 3.67
N TRP A 10 -3.05 18.64 3.83
CA TRP A 10 -4.42 18.17 3.94
C TRP A 10 -4.88 17.43 2.67
N ARG A 11 -4.55 17.96 1.49
CA ARG A 11 -4.92 17.33 0.21
C ARG A 11 -4.17 16.02 -0.03
N VAL A 12 -2.89 15.95 0.32
CA VAL A 12 -2.08 14.71 0.24
C VAL A 12 -2.68 13.62 1.13
N PHE A 13 -3.14 13.99 2.33
CA PHE A 13 -3.80 13.04 3.23
C PHE A 13 -5.16 12.54 2.70
N GLN A 14 -5.92 13.41 2.02
CA GLN A 14 -7.24 13.09 1.48
C GLN A 14 -7.22 12.33 0.13
N LEU A 15 -6.18 12.49 -0.70
CA LEU A 15 -6.14 11.86 -2.03
C LEU A 15 -5.76 10.37 -2.04
N ASN A 16 -5.56 9.75 -0.88
CA ASN A 16 -5.04 8.37 -0.76
C ASN A 16 -3.75 8.16 -1.59
N LEU A 17 -3.03 9.25 -1.87
CA LEU A 17 -1.80 9.25 -2.63
C LEU A 17 -0.78 8.55 -1.75
N ASP A 18 -0.23 7.43 -2.22
CA ASP A 18 0.75 6.65 -1.47
C ASP A 18 1.86 7.59 -0.98
N PHE A 19 1.81 7.98 0.30
CA PHE A 19 2.77 8.93 0.84
C PHE A 19 4.20 8.38 0.71
N GLY A 20 4.35 7.05 0.64
CA GLY A 20 5.60 6.39 0.29
C GLY A 20 6.10 6.77 -1.11
N LEU A 21 5.22 6.81 -2.12
CA LEU A 21 5.56 7.22 -3.48
C LEU A 21 5.96 8.70 -3.54
N VAL A 22 5.18 9.59 -2.90
CA VAL A 22 5.52 11.04 -2.84
C VAL A 22 6.89 11.25 -2.21
N LEU A 23 7.14 10.61 -1.07
CA LEU A 23 8.40 10.72 -0.36
C LEU A 23 9.58 10.14 -1.15
N SER A 24 9.34 9.05 -1.89
CA SER A 24 10.37 8.45 -2.76
C SER A 24 10.76 9.39 -3.90
N ILE A 25 9.79 10.04 -4.55
CA ILE A 25 10.04 11.02 -5.61
C ILE A 25 10.77 12.24 -5.04
N ALA A 26 10.34 12.76 -3.89
CA ALA A 26 11.01 13.89 -3.23
C ALA A 26 12.47 13.58 -2.88
N THR A 27 12.74 12.36 -2.39
CA THR A 27 14.11 11.91 -2.07
C THR A 27 14.98 11.80 -3.34
N LEU A 28 14.40 11.31 -4.45
CA LEU A 28 15.10 11.27 -5.74
C LEU A 28 15.41 12.68 -6.27
N VAL A 29 14.46 13.61 -6.20
CA VAL A 29 14.68 15.00 -6.61
C VAL A 29 15.76 15.66 -5.76
N ALA A 30 15.77 15.45 -4.44
CA ALA A 30 16.82 15.93 -3.55
C ALA A 30 18.19 15.32 -3.89
N GLY A 31 18.24 14.02 -4.21
CA GLY A 31 19.46 13.35 -4.66
C GLY A 31 20.00 13.90 -5.98
N ILE A 32 19.13 14.12 -6.98
CA ILE A 32 19.49 14.75 -8.25
C ILE A 32 20.01 16.17 -8.01
N SER A 33 19.33 16.96 -7.18
CA SER A 33 19.77 18.32 -6.82
C SER A 33 21.15 18.32 -6.17
N TRP A 34 21.45 17.36 -5.30
CA TRP A 34 22.77 17.21 -4.70
C TRP A 34 23.86 16.86 -5.73
N ILE A 35 23.57 15.93 -6.64
CA ILE A 35 24.48 15.55 -7.75
C ILE A 35 24.75 16.74 -8.67
N VAL A 36 23.71 17.50 -9.04
CA VAL A 36 23.83 18.71 -9.85
C VAL A 36 24.67 19.77 -9.12
N GLY A 37 24.50 19.93 -7.81
CA GLY A 37 25.33 20.81 -6.98
C GLY A 37 26.81 20.43 -7.00
N LEU A 38 27.13 19.14 -7.00
CA LEU A 38 28.51 18.65 -7.12
C LEU A 38 29.11 18.94 -8.50
N ILE A 39 28.33 18.75 -9.58
CA ILE A 39 28.77 19.03 -10.96
C ILE A 39 29.04 20.52 -11.17
N LEU A 40 28.15 21.39 -10.69
CA LEU A 40 28.25 22.85 -10.84
C LEU A 40 29.15 23.52 -9.79
N LYS A 41 29.73 22.77 -8.83
CA LYS A 41 30.57 23.25 -7.71
C LYS A 41 29.96 24.43 -6.94
N LEU A 42 28.64 24.49 -6.81
CA LEU A 42 27.95 25.50 -6.01
C LEU A 42 27.93 25.09 -4.53
N LYS A 43 28.76 25.73 -3.70
CA LYS A 43 28.88 25.42 -2.26
C LYS A 43 27.55 25.50 -1.51
N ASN A 44 26.73 26.51 -1.83
CA ASN A 44 25.43 26.72 -1.18
C ASN A 44 24.47 25.56 -1.50
N LEU A 45 24.39 25.14 -2.77
CA LEU A 45 23.48 24.09 -3.20
C LEU A 45 23.86 22.72 -2.62
N ILE A 46 25.16 22.41 -2.53
CA ILE A 46 25.63 21.13 -1.96
C ILE A 46 25.25 21.01 -0.48
N SER A 47 25.40 22.08 0.30
CA SER A 47 25.11 22.08 1.75
C SER A 47 23.62 21.88 2.02
N GLU A 48 22.77 22.63 1.31
CA GLU A 48 21.32 22.55 1.43
C GLU A 48 20.81 21.17 0.99
N SER A 49 21.14 20.75 -0.24
CA SER A 49 20.63 19.49 -0.80
C SER A 49 21.10 18.26 -0.02
N LYS A 50 22.33 18.27 0.55
CA LYS A 50 22.82 17.19 1.41
C LYS A 50 21.95 17.03 2.67
N SER A 51 21.57 18.14 3.29
CA SER A 51 20.79 18.14 4.52
C SER A 51 19.38 17.61 4.26
N TYR A 52 18.71 18.10 3.21
CA TYR A 52 17.39 17.61 2.81
C TYR A 52 17.43 16.14 2.38
N PHE A 53 18.44 15.71 1.63
CA PHE A 53 18.57 14.33 1.18
C PHE A 53 18.63 13.34 2.34
N TRP A 54 19.49 13.59 3.34
CA TRP A 54 19.62 12.68 4.49
C TRP A 54 18.36 12.63 5.35
N ILE A 55 17.71 13.77 5.59
CA ILE A 55 16.45 13.82 6.35
C ILE A 55 15.36 13.01 5.62
N LEU A 56 15.18 13.26 4.31
CA LEU A 56 14.18 12.55 3.50
C LEU A 56 14.47 11.05 3.42
N LEU A 57 15.74 10.67 3.26
CA LEU A 57 16.17 9.28 3.20
C LEU A 57 15.89 8.53 4.50
N VAL A 58 16.13 9.15 5.66
CA VAL A 58 15.81 8.54 6.96
C VAL A 58 14.30 8.35 7.11
N ILE A 59 13.49 9.36 6.78
CA ILE A 59 12.02 9.25 6.85
C ILE A 59 11.52 8.16 5.88
N LEU A 60 12.10 8.09 4.67
CA LEU A 60 11.77 7.07 3.68
C LEU A 60 12.11 5.67 4.20
N CYS A 61 13.26 5.49 4.83
CA CYS A 61 13.64 4.22 5.45
C CYS A 61 12.66 3.82 6.57
N ILE A 62 12.35 4.73 7.49
CA ILE A 62 11.40 4.43 8.59
C ILE A 62 10.04 4.04 8.01
N ARG A 63 9.53 4.79 7.03
CA ARG A 63 8.23 4.50 6.40
C ARG A 63 8.23 3.20 5.59
N SER A 64 9.30 2.94 4.84
CA SER A 64 9.37 1.77 3.95
C SER A 64 9.57 0.47 4.73
N PHE A 65 10.20 0.52 5.91
CA PHE A 65 10.68 -0.69 6.58
C PHE A 65 10.13 -0.91 7.99
N ALA A 66 9.74 0.13 8.74
CA ALA A 66 9.45 -0.04 10.16
C ALA A 66 8.02 -0.55 10.38
N TYR A 67 7.03 0.33 10.33
CA TYR A 67 5.68 0.02 10.79
C TYR A 67 4.63 0.82 10.01
N GLU A 68 3.57 0.16 9.58
CA GLU A 68 2.40 0.84 9.02
C GLU A 68 1.17 0.58 9.90
N PRO A 69 0.45 1.64 10.32
CA PRO A 69 -0.80 1.49 11.02
C PRO A 69 -1.90 1.07 10.03
N TYR A 70 -2.63 0.01 10.37
CA TYR A 70 -3.84 -0.42 9.67
C TYR A 70 -5.01 -0.39 10.64
N GLN A 71 -6.18 -0.04 10.12
CA GLN A 71 -7.45 -0.15 10.85
C GLN A 71 -8.20 -1.38 10.34
N ILE A 72 -8.71 -2.21 11.27
CA ILE A 72 -9.50 -3.38 10.91
C ILE A 72 -10.93 -2.96 10.52
N PRO A 73 -11.37 -3.16 9.25
CA PRO A 73 -12.67 -2.68 8.79
C PRO A 73 -13.80 -3.70 9.00
N SER A 74 -13.50 -4.95 9.34
CA SER A 74 -14.47 -6.06 9.35
C SER A 74 -14.36 -6.96 10.57
N SER A 75 -15.49 -7.47 11.05
CA SER A 75 -15.62 -8.37 12.21
C SER A 75 -15.26 -9.82 11.92
N SER A 76 -14.68 -10.14 10.76
CA SER A 76 -14.33 -11.53 10.39
C SER A 76 -13.22 -12.15 11.26
N MET A 77 -12.54 -11.35 12.09
CA MET A 77 -11.44 -11.78 12.97
C MET A 77 -11.81 -11.75 14.47
N GLU A 78 -13.09 -11.62 14.80
CA GLU A 78 -13.58 -11.71 16.18
C GLU A 78 -13.45 -13.16 16.71
N PRO A 79 -13.12 -13.36 18.01
CA PRO A 79 -12.99 -12.37 19.09
C PRO A 79 -11.59 -11.74 19.25
N GLY A 80 -10.61 -12.09 18.42
CA GLY A 80 -9.22 -11.66 18.62
C GLY A 80 -8.94 -10.19 18.25
N LEU A 81 -9.60 -9.67 17.22
CA LEU A 81 -9.47 -8.29 16.73
C LEU A 81 -10.86 -7.72 16.50
N GLN A 82 -11.17 -6.56 17.08
CA GLN A 82 -12.47 -5.91 16.95
C GLN A 82 -12.49 -4.90 15.80
N VAL A 83 -13.70 -4.61 15.30
CA VAL A 83 -13.88 -3.59 14.27
C VAL A 83 -13.47 -2.22 14.82
N GLY A 84 -12.58 -1.54 14.10
CA GLY A 84 -12.07 -0.23 14.49
C GLY A 84 -10.74 -0.25 15.25
N ASP A 85 -10.22 -1.42 15.61
CA ASP A 85 -8.89 -1.54 16.21
C ASP A 85 -7.79 -1.08 15.25
N PHE A 86 -6.81 -0.35 15.79
CA PHE A 86 -5.59 0.03 15.10
C PHE A 86 -4.49 -0.99 15.39
N VAL A 87 -4.05 -1.70 14.35
CA VAL A 87 -2.93 -2.64 14.41
C VAL A 87 -1.70 -2.05 13.77
N LEU A 88 -0.54 -2.27 14.41
CA LEU A 88 0.73 -1.82 13.88
C LEU A 88 1.43 -3.01 13.20
N VAL A 89 1.48 -3.00 11.87
CA VAL A 89 2.01 -4.12 11.09
C VAL A 89 3.51 -3.92 10.82
N ASN A 90 4.32 -4.91 11.21
CA ASN A 90 5.74 -4.95 10.85
C ASN A 90 5.91 -5.53 9.45
N LYS A 91 6.24 -4.67 8.49
CA LYS A 91 6.44 -5.06 7.09
C LYS A 91 7.77 -5.76 6.83
N PHE A 92 8.77 -5.56 7.69
CA PHE A 92 10.10 -6.16 7.53
C PHE A 92 10.10 -7.67 7.82
N ALA A 93 9.23 -8.13 8.72
CA ALA A 93 9.19 -9.53 9.17
C ALA A 93 9.03 -10.55 8.04
N TYR A 94 8.28 -10.20 6.99
CA TYR A 94 7.93 -11.08 5.87
C TYR A 94 8.57 -10.66 4.54
N GLY A 95 9.63 -9.84 4.58
CA GLY A 95 10.45 -9.50 3.44
C GLY A 95 10.36 -8.05 2.99
N ILE A 96 11.41 -7.57 2.36
CA ILE A 96 11.52 -6.19 1.89
C ILE A 96 10.68 -6.01 0.62
N ARG A 97 9.71 -5.10 0.68
CA ARG A 97 8.99 -4.60 -0.50
C ARG A 97 9.53 -3.25 -0.93
N LEU A 98 9.66 -3.05 -2.24
CA LEU A 98 10.03 -1.74 -2.79
C LEU A 98 8.96 -0.70 -2.43
N PRO A 99 9.34 0.45 -1.84
CA PRO A 99 8.39 1.48 -1.38
C PRO A 99 7.52 2.08 -2.48
N ALA A 100 7.95 1.99 -3.75
CA ALA A 100 7.24 2.56 -4.89
C ALA A 100 6.44 1.53 -5.71
N ILE A 101 6.83 0.25 -5.70
CA ILE A 101 6.28 -0.78 -6.62
C ILE A 101 5.66 -1.94 -5.84
N ASN A 102 5.72 -1.95 -4.50
CA ASN A 102 5.24 -3.03 -3.63
C ASN A 102 5.75 -4.44 -4.00
N LYS A 103 6.81 -4.53 -4.82
CA LYS A 103 7.41 -5.78 -5.28
C LYS A 103 8.33 -6.34 -4.20
N LEU A 104 8.18 -7.63 -3.90
CA LEU A 104 9.06 -8.36 -2.99
C LEU A 104 10.47 -8.45 -3.61
N VAL A 105 11.48 -7.92 -2.93
CA VAL A 105 12.89 -7.99 -3.35
C VAL A 105 13.64 -9.10 -2.62
N SER A 106 13.20 -9.44 -1.40
CA SER A 106 13.84 -10.47 -0.57
C SER A 106 12.84 -11.54 -0.15
N LYS A 107 13.27 -12.81 -0.12
CA LYS A 107 12.53 -13.89 0.54
C LYS A 107 12.56 -13.64 2.05
N GLY A 108 11.48 -13.08 2.57
CA GLY A 108 11.29 -12.94 4.00
C GLY A 108 11.09 -14.28 4.70
N LYS A 109 10.84 -14.23 6.01
CA LYS A 109 10.46 -15.39 6.80
C LYS A 109 9.08 -15.88 6.35
N GLU A 110 8.83 -17.19 6.40
CA GLU A 110 7.48 -17.72 6.21
C GLU A 110 6.63 -17.49 7.46
N PRO A 111 5.33 -17.17 7.31
CA PRO A 111 4.43 -16.98 8.44
C PRO A 111 4.29 -18.27 9.25
N LYS A 112 4.44 -18.15 10.57
CA LYS A 112 4.25 -19.27 11.50
C LYS A 112 2.78 -19.39 11.89
N ARG A 113 2.37 -20.61 12.23
CA ARG A 113 1.03 -20.85 12.80
C ARG A 113 0.85 -20.02 14.08
N GLY A 114 -0.26 -19.29 14.15
CA GLY A 114 -0.57 -18.36 15.24
C GLY A 114 -0.16 -16.91 14.98
N GLU A 115 0.56 -16.60 13.90
CA GLU A 115 0.85 -15.22 13.48
C GLU A 115 -0.30 -14.68 12.59
N VAL A 116 -0.65 -13.41 12.77
CA VAL A 116 -1.58 -12.69 11.88
C VAL A 116 -0.77 -11.99 10.80
N ALA A 117 -1.07 -12.28 9.53
CA ALA A 117 -0.37 -11.71 8.38
C ALA A 117 -1.33 -10.95 7.47
N VAL A 118 -0.92 -9.77 7.01
CA VAL A 118 -1.62 -8.98 6.02
C VAL A 118 -1.01 -9.27 4.64
N PHE A 119 -1.84 -9.70 3.70
CA PHE A 119 -1.43 -9.98 2.33
C PHE A 119 -2.39 -9.34 1.34
N ILE A 120 -1.89 -9.11 0.13
CA ILE A 120 -2.73 -8.66 -0.98
C ILE A 120 -3.34 -9.93 -1.59
N PRO A 121 -4.67 -10.02 -1.69
CA PRO A 121 -5.31 -11.21 -2.25
C PRO A 121 -4.84 -11.41 -3.70
N PRO A 122 -4.51 -12.66 -4.10
CA PRO A 122 -4.05 -12.95 -5.46
C PRO A 122 -5.14 -12.77 -6.52
N HIS A 123 -6.41 -12.91 -6.10
CA HIS A 123 -7.57 -12.74 -6.95
C HIS A 123 -8.40 -11.58 -6.41
N SER A 124 -8.66 -10.58 -7.26
CA SER A 124 -9.58 -9.50 -6.97
C SER A 124 -10.94 -9.80 -7.62
N LEU A 125 -12.02 -9.24 -7.07
CA LEU A 125 -13.38 -9.41 -7.61
C LEU A 125 -13.47 -9.06 -9.10
N CYS A 126 -12.64 -8.12 -9.57
CA CYS A 126 -12.67 -7.64 -10.95
C CYS A 126 -11.89 -8.53 -11.92
N ASP A 127 -10.90 -9.27 -11.41
CA ASP A 127 -10.05 -10.15 -12.21
C ASP A 127 -10.50 -11.62 -12.17
N SER A 128 -11.32 -12.00 -11.17
CA SER A 128 -11.75 -13.38 -10.96
C SER A 128 -12.96 -13.79 -11.79
N THR A 129 -12.95 -15.01 -12.32
CA THR A 129 -14.13 -15.64 -12.94
C THR A 129 -15.10 -16.22 -11.90
N PRO A 130 -16.41 -16.34 -12.21
CA PRO A 130 -17.39 -16.94 -11.28
C PRO A 130 -17.04 -18.37 -10.85
N GLU A 131 -16.47 -19.18 -11.74
CA GLU A 131 -16.02 -20.55 -11.48
C GLU A 131 -14.81 -20.58 -10.55
N GLU A 132 -13.89 -19.63 -10.68
CA GLU A 132 -12.72 -19.53 -9.80
C GLU A 132 -13.10 -19.02 -8.40
N ALA A 133 -14.06 -18.10 -8.33
CA ALA A 133 -14.64 -17.62 -7.06
C ALA A 133 -15.45 -18.71 -6.33
N ARG A 134 -16.06 -19.65 -7.08
CA ARG A 134 -16.82 -20.77 -6.53
C ARG A 134 -16.64 -22.04 -7.38
N PRO A 135 -15.61 -22.87 -7.08
CA PRO A 135 -15.31 -24.07 -7.87
C PRO A 135 -16.45 -25.08 -8.00
N GLU A 136 -17.37 -25.11 -7.03
CA GLU A 136 -18.51 -26.04 -6.99
C GLU A 136 -19.72 -25.59 -7.83
N ILE A 137 -19.67 -24.42 -8.48
CA ILE A 137 -20.83 -23.80 -9.17
C ILE A 137 -21.47 -24.69 -10.24
N SER A 138 -20.65 -25.50 -10.94
CA SER A 138 -21.10 -26.40 -12.01
C SER A 138 -21.87 -27.62 -11.50
N SER A 139 -21.66 -27.99 -10.23
CA SER A 139 -22.31 -29.12 -9.56
C SER A 139 -23.55 -28.72 -8.75
N MET A 140 -23.80 -27.41 -8.61
CA MET A 140 -24.85 -26.85 -7.79
C MET A 140 -26.19 -26.79 -8.53
N SER A 141 -27.31 -26.64 -7.79
CA SER A 141 -28.63 -26.53 -8.40
C SER A 141 -28.72 -25.29 -9.30
N ILE A 142 -29.46 -25.37 -10.42
CA ILE A 142 -29.59 -24.25 -11.37
C ILE A 142 -30.08 -22.98 -10.67
N ARG A 143 -31.00 -23.11 -9.69
CA ARG A 143 -31.52 -21.97 -8.94
C ARG A 143 -30.43 -21.28 -8.12
N ASP A 144 -29.62 -22.06 -7.40
CA ASP A 144 -28.56 -21.53 -6.55
C ASP A 144 -27.43 -20.91 -7.39
N SER A 145 -27.09 -21.54 -8.52
CA SER A 145 -26.07 -21.01 -9.43
C SER A 145 -26.51 -19.68 -10.03
N GLN A 146 -27.80 -19.53 -10.38
CA GLN A 146 -28.36 -18.27 -10.86
C GLN A 146 -28.38 -17.17 -9.79
N ILE A 147 -28.71 -17.50 -8.54
CA ILE A 147 -28.67 -16.55 -7.42
C ILE A 147 -27.24 -16.04 -7.20
N PHE A 148 -26.27 -16.95 -7.18
CA PHE A 148 -24.86 -16.61 -7.05
C PHE A 148 -24.41 -15.72 -8.22
N LEU A 149 -24.65 -16.14 -9.47
CA LEU A 149 -24.23 -15.39 -10.66
C LEU A 149 -24.82 -13.98 -10.68
N ARG A 150 -26.12 -13.82 -10.39
CA ARG A 150 -26.75 -12.49 -10.31
C ARG A 150 -26.08 -11.61 -9.26
N ARG A 151 -25.82 -12.15 -8.07
CA ARG A 151 -25.18 -11.38 -7.00
C ARG A 151 -23.74 -11.03 -7.35
N PHE A 152 -22.97 -11.99 -7.86
CA PHE A 152 -21.58 -11.81 -8.25
C PHE A 152 -21.44 -10.75 -9.34
N LEU A 153 -22.19 -10.87 -10.44
CA LEU A 153 -22.18 -9.91 -11.54
C LEU A 153 -22.63 -8.51 -11.08
N SER A 154 -23.65 -8.42 -10.23
CA SER A 154 -24.08 -7.12 -9.67
C SER A 154 -23.01 -6.43 -8.82
N LEU A 155 -22.19 -7.21 -8.08
CA LEU A 155 -21.10 -6.67 -7.28
C LEU A 155 -19.92 -6.24 -8.16
N GLN A 156 -19.65 -6.99 -9.23
CA GLN A 156 -18.62 -6.65 -10.20
C GLN A 156 -18.99 -5.36 -10.92
N GLU A 157 -20.22 -5.20 -11.40
CA GLU A 157 -20.71 -3.97 -12.03
C GLU A 157 -20.68 -2.75 -11.09
N ALA A 158 -20.99 -2.94 -9.80
CA ALA A 158 -21.01 -1.85 -8.83
C ALA A 158 -19.61 -1.43 -8.32
N LYS A 159 -18.64 -2.35 -8.24
CA LYS A 159 -17.33 -2.10 -7.61
C LYS A 159 -16.17 -2.01 -8.60
N CYS A 160 -16.28 -2.67 -9.74
CA CYS A 160 -15.27 -2.65 -10.77
C CYS A 160 -15.62 -1.51 -11.72
N THR A 161 -14.85 -0.43 -11.65
CA THR A 161 -14.90 0.59 -12.69
C THR A 161 -14.58 -0.07 -14.02
N THR A 162 -15.55 -0.10 -14.92
CA THR A 162 -15.27 -0.34 -16.34
C THR A 162 -14.33 0.77 -16.80
N LEU A 163 -13.09 0.42 -17.13
CA LEU A 163 -12.26 1.28 -17.97
C LEU A 163 -12.93 1.49 -19.32
#